data_AF-A0A972KFT2-F1
#
_entry.id   AF-A0A972KFT2-F1
#
_cell.length_a   1.000
_cell.length_b   1.000
_cell.length_c   1.000
_cell.angle_alpha   90.00
_cell.angle_beta   90.00
_cell.angle_gamma   90.00
#
_symmetry.space_group_name_H-M   'P 1'
#
loop_
_entity.id
_entity.type
_entity.pdbx_description
1 polymer ?
#
loop_
_entity_poly.entity_id
_entity_poly.type
_entity_poly.pdbx_seq_one_letter_code
_entity_poly.pdbx_strand_id
1 'polypeptide(L)'
;MRQHHFTSRLLVVGIILIGFVGCQQKRFKDETIILPTDLFNNQRDYNTMIFESLVATQQNSADVVKILPGLYGAYRMCEILYVANSLSNAMQDELVRHFLEYADIPNIGSAFYLYNALWFLEQGQMAKARQQVERFLRTPAENQSPTNRAIAQFIQNWFRERSQVGQQAKLQDIRDQLLISQKAIRQVAGQLHSERFAFLNDLQNHSFINAWRRFLRHDDQLVAPLFQEVVQDTSPRAALKEVTKYYYPPALYRILFEFYLETFQYLAETYLNRLEPGWIQALKETDRLYFIYLNIYLSQSGKYWEARRARNFLDIVEPYLKTPFQERLVAIHRSWLSQQDVSDVDLEDLKDSYPTFYYYLARAIRTYFQSLQFPRTVDLSALQEVEKALIETAPVLEYRNWGLAYLGLVYYQLGKWKLCLANLRPAFDWGYDAPDADPVIMMYLSHAYYMDRLQMDGGKSILEYMVDWYPFLKPLRHEYVRVLTFVYAK
;
A
#
# COMPACT_ATOMS: atom_id res chain seq x y z
N MET A 1 -10.81 7.29 -46.28
CA MET A 1 -9.36 7.52 -46.48
C MET A 1 -8.78 8.23 -45.26
N ARG A 2 -8.24 7.48 -44.30
CA ARG A 2 -7.38 7.94 -43.18
C ARG A 2 -6.88 6.70 -42.44
N GLN A 3 -6.02 5.94 -43.12
CA GLN A 3 -5.15 4.93 -42.54
C GLN A 3 -3.75 5.40 -42.92
N HIS A 4 -2.96 5.90 -41.95
CA HIS A 4 -1.47 6.00 -41.98
C HIS A 4 -0.85 6.88 -40.87
N HIS A 5 -1.45 6.99 -39.67
CA HIS A 5 -0.81 7.69 -38.54
C HIS A 5 -0.73 6.92 -37.22
N PHE A 6 -0.88 5.59 -37.25
CA PHE A 6 -0.89 4.78 -36.02
C PHE A 6 0.40 3.97 -35.73
N THR A 7 1.39 4.01 -36.63
CA THR A 7 2.61 3.18 -36.54
C THR A 7 3.84 3.89 -35.97
N SER A 8 3.78 5.19 -35.66
CA SER A 8 4.94 5.99 -35.21
C SER A 8 5.00 6.27 -33.69
N ARG A 9 4.07 5.73 -32.88
CA ARG A 9 4.12 5.85 -31.40
C ARG A 9 4.62 4.58 -30.68
N LEU A 10 4.74 3.46 -31.37
CA LEU A 10 5.24 2.19 -30.81
C LEU A 10 6.76 2.11 -30.67
N LEU A 11 7.50 3.06 -31.25
CA LEU A 11 8.97 3.13 -31.15
C LEU A 11 9.46 3.96 -29.94
N VAL A 12 8.55 4.58 -29.18
CA VAL A 12 8.92 5.52 -28.10
C VAL A 12 9.06 4.82 -26.75
N VAL A 13 8.36 3.72 -26.50
CA VAL A 13 8.50 2.97 -25.22
C VAL A 13 9.83 2.20 -25.15
N GLY A 14 10.39 1.77 -26.28
CA GLY A 14 11.73 1.18 -26.36
C GLY A 14 12.89 2.21 -26.29
N ILE A 15 12.59 3.51 -26.34
CA ILE A 15 13.58 4.61 -26.31
C ILE A 15 13.51 5.41 -25.00
N ILE A 16 12.48 5.21 -24.16
CA ILE A 16 12.37 5.91 -22.87
C ILE A 16 13.37 5.40 -21.81
N LEU A 17 13.99 4.23 -21.99
CA LEU A 17 15.18 3.83 -21.21
C LEU A 17 16.49 4.49 -21.69
N ILE A 18 16.49 5.22 -22.82
CA ILE A 18 17.71 5.72 -23.50
C ILE A 18 17.78 7.27 -23.50
N GLY A 19 16.77 7.99 -23.03
CA GLY A 19 16.65 9.43 -23.31
C GLY A 19 17.19 10.45 -22.31
N PHE A 20 17.31 10.17 -21.00
CA PHE A 20 17.31 11.29 -20.02
C PHE A 20 18.25 11.20 -18.80
N VAL A 21 19.36 10.46 -18.85
CA VAL A 21 20.39 10.46 -17.77
C VAL A 21 21.75 10.97 -18.26
N GLY A 22 21.76 11.76 -19.33
CA GLY A 22 22.97 12.17 -20.04
C GLY A 22 23.84 13.23 -19.37
N CYS A 23 23.37 13.95 -18.33
CA CYS A 23 24.08 15.15 -17.87
C CYS A 23 24.11 15.36 -16.35
N GLN A 24 24.46 14.36 -15.51
CA GLN A 24 25.03 14.60 -14.16
C GLN A 24 25.87 13.43 -13.61
N GLN A 25 26.43 12.56 -14.45
CA GLN A 25 27.26 11.45 -13.98
C GLN A 25 28.74 11.86 -13.79
N LYS A 26 29.07 12.44 -12.63
CA LYS A 26 30.42 12.25 -12.07
C LYS A 26 30.46 10.84 -11.46
N ARG A 27 30.78 9.87 -12.30
CA ARG A 27 30.79 8.44 -11.99
C ARG A 27 31.84 8.11 -10.93
N PHE A 28 31.43 7.40 -9.87
CA PHE A 28 32.35 6.54 -9.12
C PHE A 28 32.73 5.39 -10.05
N LYS A 29 34.02 5.06 -10.12
CA LYS A 29 34.53 4.14 -11.17
C LYS A 29 33.97 2.71 -11.08
N ASP A 30 33.33 2.32 -9.98
CA ASP A 30 33.09 0.90 -9.67
C ASP A 30 31.63 0.50 -9.36
N GLU A 31 30.68 1.42 -9.14
CA GLU A 31 29.25 1.09 -8.95
C GLU A 31 28.36 2.28 -9.33
N THR A 32 27.17 2.01 -9.90
CA THR A 32 26.13 3.00 -10.12
C THR A 32 24.82 2.41 -9.62
N ILE A 33 24.36 2.89 -8.45
CA ILE A 33 23.08 2.47 -7.88
C ILE A 33 21.97 3.03 -8.76
N ILE A 34 21.12 2.13 -9.22
CA ILE A 34 19.89 2.45 -9.93
C ILE A 34 18.74 2.32 -8.94
N LEU A 35 18.02 3.40 -8.72
CA LEU A 35 16.80 3.37 -7.92
C LEU A 35 15.63 2.94 -8.82
N PRO A 36 14.64 2.19 -8.29
CA PRO A 36 13.45 1.84 -9.06
C PRO A 36 12.68 3.06 -9.59
N THR A 37 12.81 4.20 -8.92
CA THR A 37 12.27 5.50 -9.34
C THR A 37 12.93 6.06 -10.60
N ASP A 38 14.20 5.71 -10.86
CA ASP A 38 14.94 6.14 -12.04
C ASP A 38 14.48 5.39 -13.30
N LEU A 39 13.87 4.22 -13.13
CA LEU A 39 13.38 3.36 -14.22
C LEU A 39 12.06 3.82 -14.82
N PHE A 40 11.19 4.42 -14.01
CA PHE A 40 9.81 4.72 -14.37
C PHE A 40 9.53 6.20 -14.09
N ASN A 41 9.99 7.06 -15.01
CA ASN A 41 9.72 8.50 -15.05
C ASN A 41 8.23 8.77 -15.30
N ASN A 42 7.42 8.63 -14.24
CA ASN A 42 6.06 9.15 -14.02
C ASN A 42 5.43 8.28 -12.92
N GLN A 43 5.91 8.45 -11.70
CA GLN A 43 5.62 7.60 -10.52
C GLN A 43 4.16 7.62 -10.06
N ARG A 44 3.23 8.22 -10.80
CA ARG A 44 1.88 8.56 -10.33
C ARG A 44 0.76 7.82 -11.03
N ASP A 45 1.00 7.30 -12.23
CA ASP A 45 -0.01 6.59 -13.01
C ASP A 45 0.26 5.08 -13.07
N TYR A 46 0.37 4.47 -11.90
CA TYR A 46 0.57 3.02 -11.79
C TYR A 46 -0.58 2.24 -12.44
N ASN A 47 -1.81 2.76 -12.40
CA ASN A 47 -2.97 2.10 -13.01
C ASN A 47 -2.82 1.97 -14.53
N THR A 48 -2.37 3.03 -15.21
CA THR A 48 -2.09 2.96 -16.65
C THR A 48 -0.95 1.98 -16.95
N MET A 49 0.16 2.04 -16.20
CA MET A 49 1.29 1.09 -16.39
C MET A 49 0.82 -0.36 -16.27
N ILE A 50 0.01 -0.67 -15.25
CA ILE A 50 -0.54 -2.00 -15.03
C ILE A 50 -1.46 -2.39 -16.18
N PHE A 51 -2.38 -1.52 -16.58
CA PHE A 51 -3.32 -1.82 -17.66
C PHE A 51 -2.62 -2.10 -18.99
N GLU A 52 -1.65 -1.28 -19.36
CA GLU A 52 -0.88 -1.47 -20.60
C GLU A 52 -0.12 -2.80 -20.60
N SER A 53 0.51 -3.16 -19.48
CA SER A 53 1.16 -4.47 -19.32
C SER A 53 0.17 -5.63 -19.40
N LEU A 54 -1.02 -5.50 -18.79
CA LEU A 54 -2.07 -6.52 -18.88
C LEU A 54 -2.59 -6.72 -20.30
N VAL A 55 -2.72 -5.64 -21.08
CA VAL A 55 -3.06 -5.74 -22.51
C VAL A 55 -1.94 -6.44 -23.28
N ALA A 56 -0.68 -6.13 -22.99
CA ALA A 56 0.48 -6.75 -23.64
C ALA A 56 0.60 -8.25 -23.34
N THR A 57 0.25 -8.71 -22.13
CA THR A 57 0.25 -10.14 -21.79
C THR A 57 -0.85 -10.90 -22.54
N GLN A 58 -2.05 -10.32 -22.67
CA GLN A 58 -3.19 -10.91 -23.39
C GLN A 58 -2.96 -11.06 -24.90
N GLN A 59 -2.25 -10.11 -25.51
CA GLN A 59 -1.91 -10.16 -26.94
C GLN A 59 -0.84 -11.21 -27.26
N ASN A 60 -0.42 -12.00 -26.26
CA ASN A 60 0.64 -12.99 -26.32
C ASN A 60 1.94 -12.43 -26.95
N SER A 61 2.17 -11.12 -26.79
CA SER A 61 3.38 -10.51 -27.28
C SER A 61 4.57 -11.07 -26.48
N ALA A 62 5.58 -11.57 -27.18
CA ALA A 62 6.78 -12.15 -26.58
C ALA A 62 7.67 -11.10 -25.86
N ASP A 63 7.25 -9.85 -25.85
CA ASP A 63 8.08 -8.75 -25.35
C ASP A 63 7.94 -8.59 -23.83
N VAL A 64 8.83 -9.29 -23.11
CA VAL A 64 8.93 -9.27 -21.65
C VAL A 64 9.13 -7.85 -21.09
N VAL A 65 9.71 -6.93 -21.88
CA VAL A 65 9.94 -5.54 -21.48
C VAL A 65 8.62 -4.81 -21.23
N LYS A 66 7.56 -5.14 -21.98
CA LYS A 66 6.24 -4.53 -21.82
C LYS A 66 5.53 -4.95 -20.53
N ILE A 67 6.02 -5.98 -19.85
CA ILE A 67 5.45 -6.49 -18.59
C ILE A 67 6.04 -5.74 -17.38
N LEU A 68 7.30 -5.29 -17.49
CA LEU A 68 8.05 -4.67 -16.40
C LEU A 68 7.37 -3.44 -15.76
N PRO A 69 6.81 -2.47 -16.52
CA PRO A 69 6.15 -1.30 -15.94
C PRO A 69 4.95 -1.67 -15.07
N GLY A 70 4.08 -2.57 -15.55
CA GLY A 70 2.93 -3.03 -14.77
C GLY A 70 3.31 -3.87 -13.58
N LEU A 71 4.38 -4.67 -13.68
CA LEU A 71 4.90 -5.44 -12.56
C LEU A 71 5.40 -4.52 -11.44
N TYR A 72 6.17 -3.50 -11.80
CA TYR A 72 6.60 -2.45 -10.87
C TYR A 72 5.39 -1.71 -10.28
N GLY A 73 4.49 -1.20 -11.13
CA GLY A 73 3.30 -0.45 -10.70
C GLY A 73 2.41 -1.24 -9.73
N ALA A 74 2.16 -2.52 -10.02
CA ALA A 74 1.37 -3.39 -9.14
C ALA A 74 2.05 -3.61 -7.78
N TYR A 75 3.37 -3.78 -7.76
CA TYR A 75 4.12 -3.90 -6.51
C TYR A 75 4.07 -2.62 -5.68
N ARG A 76 4.28 -1.45 -6.31
CA ARG A 76 4.18 -0.14 -5.65
C ARG A 76 2.79 0.11 -5.06
N MET A 77 1.75 -0.28 -5.79
CA MET A 77 0.37 -0.21 -5.29
C MET A 77 0.15 -1.09 -4.07
N CYS A 78 0.74 -2.29 -4.02
CA CYS A 78 0.70 -3.13 -2.82
C CYS A 78 1.37 -2.44 -1.62
N GLU A 79 2.50 -1.75 -1.82
CA GLU A 79 3.17 -1.00 -0.76
C GLU A 79 2.34 0.16 -0.22
N ILE A 80 1.71 0.94 -1.10
CA ILE A 80 0.79 2.02 -0.70
C ILE A 80 -0.38 1.43 0.08
N LEU A 81 -1.04 0.41 -0.46
CA LEU A 81 -2.26 -0.17 0.10
C LEU A 81 -2.00 -0.88 1.45
N TYR A 82 -0.81 -1.45 1.64
CA TYR A 82 -0.40 -2.03 2.91
C TYR A 82 -0.41 -0.99 4.05
N VAL A 83 0.16 0.20 3.78
CA VAL A 83 0.19 1.29 4.76
C VAL A 83 -1.17 1.96 4.89
N ALA A 84 -1.90 2.13 3.78
CA ALA A 84 -3.27 2.65 3.76
C ALA A 84 -4.20 1.83 4.66
N ASN A 85 -4.11 0.49 4.60
CA ASN A 85 -4.87 -0.40 5.46
C ASN A 85 -4.50 -0.22 6.94
N SER A 86 -3.22 -0.06 7.25
CA SER A 86 -2.75 0.18 8.62
C SER A 86 -3.27 1.51 9.18
N LEU A 87 -3.19 2.59 8.40
CA LEU A 87 -3.70 3.90 8.76
C LEU A 87 -5.22 3.88 8.94
N SER A 88 -5.96 3.25 8.01
CA SER A 88 -7.42 3.12 8.12
C SER A 88 -7.80 2.43 9.42
N ASN A 89 -7.16 1.30 9.75
CA ASN A 89 -7.41 0.59 11.00
C ASN A 89 -7.15 1.47 12.23
N ALA A 90 -6.03 2.20 12.25
CA ALA A 90 -5.69 3.08 13.36
C ALA A 90 -6.71 4.22 13.55
N MET A 91 -7.15 4.83 12.45
CA MET A 91 -8.21 5.85 12.46
C MET A 91 -9.55 5.27 12.90
N GLN A 92 -9.91 4.08 12.45
CA GLN A 92 -11.16 3.43 12.87
C GLN A 92 -11.17 3.11 14.35
N ASP A 93 -10.07 2.58 14.88
CA ASP A 93 -9.95 2.32 16.31
C ASP A 93 -10.05 3.62 17.13
N GLU A 94 -9.48 4.73 16.67
CA GLU A 94 -9.59 6.02 17.34
C GLU A 94 -11.00 6.62 17.25
N LEU A 95 -11.64 6.54 16.08
CA LEU A 95 -13.04 6.93 15.91
C LEU A 95 -13.93 6.12 16.87
N VAL A 96 -13.86 4.79 16.83
CA VAL A 96 -14.63 3.92 17.72
C VAL A 96 -14.39 4.28 19.19
N ARG A 97 -13.14 4.55 19.59
CA ARG A 97 -12.81 4.97 20.97
C ARG A 97 -13.51 6.28 21.33
N HIS A 98 -13.36 7.32 20.50
CA HIS A 98 -13.98 8.62 20.76
C HIS A 98 -15.51 8.54 20.79
N PHE A 99 -16.11 7.76 19.90
CA PHE A 99 -17.55 7.63 19.88
C PHE A 99 -18.11 6.76 21.02
N LEU A 100 -17.33 5.83 21.57
CA LEU A 100 -17.70 5.13 22.81
C LEU A 100 -17.55 6.03 24.04
N GLU A 101 -16.52 6.87 24.07
CA GLU A 101 -16.25 7.84 25.15
C GLU A 101 -17.27 8.99 25.15
N TYR A 102 -17.69 9.44 23.97
CA TYR A 102 -18.54 10.61 23.77
C TYR A 102 -19.83 10.29 23.00
N ALA A 103 -20.48 9.16 23.33
CA ALA A 103 -21.69 8.67 22.66
C ALA A 103 -22.86 9.67 22.66
N ASP A 104 -22.82 10.66 23.56
CA ASP A 104 -23.83 11.71 23.71
C ASP A 104 -23.56 12.94 22.81
N ILE A 105 -22.49 12.93 21.99
CA ILE A 105 -22.26 13.99 21.00
C ILE A 105 -23.40 13.92 19.96
N PRO A 106 -24.17 14.99 19.74
CA PRO A 106 -25.35 14.93 18.88
C PRO A 106 -25.04 14.70 17.37
N ASN A 107 -23.76 14.68 16.99
CA ASN A 107 -23.28 14.68 15.59
C ASN A 107 -22.77 13.33 15.05
N ILE A 108 -23.07 12.21 15.72
CA ILE A 108 -22.58 10.88 15.37
C ILE A 108 -23.49 10.19 14.33
N GLY A 109 -24.80 10.42 14.42
CA GLY A 109 -25.80 9.76 13.57
C GLY A 109 -26.01 8.28 13.91
N SER A 110 -27.15 7.73 13.50
CA SER A 110 -27.53 6.33 13.73
C SER A 110 -26.67 5.35 12.94
N ALA A 111 -26.27 5.71 11.72
CA ALA A 111 -25.57 4.82 10.79
C ALA A 111 -24.15 4.47 11.27
N PHE A 112 -23.61 5.26 12.19
CA PHE A 112 -22.35 4.95 12.87
C PHE A 112 -22.39 3.62 13.63
N TYR A 113 -23.48 3.30 14.33
CA TYR A 113 -23.60 2.02 15.03
C TYR A 113 -23.52 0.85 14.06
N LEU A 114 -24.12 1.01 12.88
CA LEU A 114 -24.07 0.00 11.83
C LEU A 114 -22.67 -0.13 11.24
N TYR A 115 -21.98 0.99 11.02
CA TYR A 115 -20.58 1.01 10.61
C TYR A 115 -19.68 0.27 11.60
N ASN A 116 -19.82 0.55 12.91
CA ASN A 116 -19.06 -0.15 13.95
C ASN A 116 -19.39 -1.64 14.01
N ALA A 117 -20.65 -2.01 13.78
CA ALA A 117 -21.02 -3.41 13.72
C ALA A 117 -20.24 -4.13 12.61
N LEU A 118 -20.17 -3.54 11.41
CA LEU A 118 -19.38 -4.07 10.30
C LEU A 118 -17.88 -4.12 10.63
N TRP A 119 -17.33 -3.07 11.22
CA TRP A 119 -15.93 -3.05 11.68
C TRP A 119 -15.65 -4.17 12.68
N PHE A 120 -16.45 -4.29 13.75
CA PHE A 120 -16.27 -5.34 14.75
C PHE A 120 -16.47 -6.75 14.19
N LEU A 121 -17.36 -6.94 13.22
CA LEU A 121 -17.50 -8.21 12.50
C LEU A 121 -16.19 -8.56 11.79
N GLU A 122 -15.58 -7.60 11.08
CA GLU A 122 -14.30 -7.83 10.40
C GLU A 122 -13.14 -8.14 11.35
N GLN A 123 -13.18 -7.58 12.57
CA GLN A 123 -12.19 -7.83 13.61
C GLN A 123 -12.47 -9.12 14.42
N GLY A 124 -13.50 -9.89 14.08
CA GLY A 124 -13.90 -11.08 14.83
C GLY A 124 -14.53 -10.81 16.20
N GLN A 125 -14.86 -9.56 16.51
CA GLN A 125 -15.41 -9.13 17.79
C GLN A 125 -16.94 -9.24 17.81
N MET A 126 -17.44 -10.49 17.70
CA MET A 126 -18.89 -10.79 17.56
C MET A 126 -19.77 -10.14 18.63
N ALA A 127 -19.35 -10.19 19.90
CA ALA A 127 -20.11 -9.62 21.01
C ALA A 127 -20.28 -8.10 20.87
N LYS A 128 -19.21 -7.40 20.48
CA LYS A 128 -19.27 -5.95 20.25
C LYS A 128 -20.09 -5.62 19.02
N ALA A 129 -19.93 -6.38 17.93
CA ALA A 129 -20.74 -6.20 16.73
C ALA A 129 -22.25 -6.33 17.03
N ARG A 130 -22.63 -7.36 17.78
CA ARG A 130 -24.01 -7.56 18.23
C ARG A 130 -24.54 -6.39 19.05
N GLN A 131 -23.74 -5.92 20.02
CA GLN A 131 -24.10 -4.75 20.83
C GLN A 131 -24.37 -3.52 19.96
N GLN A 132 -23.55 -3.28 18.93
CA GLN A 132 -23.73 -2.13 18.03
C GLN A 132 -24.99 -2.27 17.17
N VAL A 133 -25.29 -3.47 16.65
CA VAL A 133 -26.56 -3.73 15.93
C VAL A 133 -27.76 -3.49 16.84
N GLU A 134 -27.71 -3.94 18.09
CA GLU A 134 -28.79 -3.71 19.05
C GLU A 134 -28.96 -2.21 19.38
N ARG A 135 -27.86 -1.46 19.49
CA ARG A 135 -27.91 0.02 19.64
C ARG A 135 -28.55 0.67 18.43
N PHE A 136 -28.15 0.30 17.22
CA PHE A 136 -28.74 0.81 15.98
C PHE A 136 -30.26 0.60 15.97
N LEU A 137 -30.71 -0.63 16.27
CA LEU A 137 -32.13 -1.01 16.23
C LEU A 137 -32.99 -0.33 17.30
N ARG A 138 -32.39 0.17 18.38
CA ARG A 138 -33.09 0.97 19.42
C ARG A 138 -33.32 2.42 19.01
N THR A 139 -32.60 2.92 18.00
CA THR A 139 -32.85 4.26 17.45
C THR A 139 -34.27 4.34 16.88
N PRO A 140 -34.99 5.47 17.05
CA PRO A 140 -36.34 5.63 16.49
C PRO A 140 -36.40 5.35 15.00
N ALA A 141 -37.50 4.77 14.55
CA ALA A 141 -37.63 4.23 13.21
C ALA A 141 -37.60 5.32 12.12
N GLU A 142 -38.09 6.50 12.43
CA GLU A 142 -38.06 7.70 11.59
C GLU A 142 -36.64 8.22 11.31
N ASN A 143 -35.68 7.92 12.19
CA ASN A 143 -34.29 8.36 12.07
C ASN A 143 -33.39 7.31 11.38
N GLN A 144 -33.97 6.20 10.92
CA GLN A 144 -33.24 5.13 10.26
C GLN A 144 -33.60 5.09 8.77
N SER A 145 -32.59 5.12 7.92
CA SER A 145 -32.78 4.77 6.51
C SER A 145 -33.31 3.33 6.40
N PRO A 146 -34.31 3.04 5.53
CA PRO A 146 -34.81 1.69 5.28
C PRO A 146 -33.68 0.71 4.93
N THR A 147 -32.71 1.19 4.17
CA THR A 147 -31.52 0.47 3.73
C THR A 147 -30.63 0.06 4.92
N ASN A 148 -30.36 0.98 5.85
CA ASN A 148 -29.57 0.68 7.05
C ASN A 148 -30.30 -0.29 7.99
N ARG A 149 -31.63 -0.16 8.10
CA ARG A 149 -32.46 -1.10 8.87
C ARG A 149 -32.38 -2.52 8.29
N ALA A 150 -32.44 -2.68 6.97
CA ALA A 150 -32.32 -3.98 6.34
C ALA A 150 -30.97 -4.66 6.67
N ILE A 151 -29.85 -3.93 6.64
CA ILE A 151 -28.54 -4.48 7.07
C ILE A 151 -28.60 -4.93 8.52
N ALA A 152 -29.05 -4.06 9.41
CA ALA A 152 -29.06 -4.35 10.84
C ALA A 152 -29.90 -5.61 11.14
N GLN A 153 -31.03 -5.76 10.45
CA GLN A 153 -31.87 -6.96 10.53
C GLN A 153 -31.17 -8.20 9.96
N PHE A 154 -30.47 -8.08 8.83
CA PHE A 154 -29.69 -9.19 8.28
C PHE A 154 -28.59 -9.65 9.22
N ILE A 155 -27.78 -8.73 9.75
CA ILE A 155 -26.74 -9.05 10.74
C ILE A 155 -27.37 -9.66 12.00
N GLN A 156 -28.50 -9.13 12.46
CA GLN A 156 -29.22 -9.67 13.62
C GLN A 156 -29.76 -11.09 13.36
N ASN A 157 -30.28 -11.37 12.17
CA ASN A 157 -30.73 -12.71 11.79
C ASN A 157 -29.55 -13.69 11.74
N TRP A 158 -28.43 -13.25 11.17
CA TRP A 158 -27.21 -14.05 11.15
C TRP A 158 -26.72 -14.42 12.55
N PHE A 159 -26.71 -13.46 13.49
CA PHE A 159 -26.37 -13.76 14.89
C PHE A 159 -27.32 -14.78 15.53
N ARG A 160 -28.61 -14.76 15.17
CA ARG A 160 -29.62 -15.72 15.68
C ARG A 160 -29.42 -17.12 15.11
N GLU A 161 -29.10 -17.25 13.83
CA GLU A 161 -28.87 -18.54 13.18
C GLU A 161 -27.61 -19.23 13.73
N ARG A 162 -26.53 -18.47 14.00
CA ARG A 162 -25.28 -19.02 14.52
C ARG A 162 -25.25 -19.22 16.03
N SER A 163 -26.07 -18.53 16.81
CA SER A 163 -26.20 -18.85 18.25
C SER A 163 -26.86 -20.21 18.49
N GLN A 164 -27.51 -20.80 17.47
CA GLN A 164 -28.11 -22.12 17.50
C GLN A 164 -27.14 -23.25 17.09
N VAL A 165 -25.96 -22.93 16.57
CA VAL A 165 -24.95 -23.90 16.11
C VAL A 165 -23.69 -23.74 16.98
N GLY A 166 -23.38 -24.76 17.79
CA GLY A 166 -22.24 -24.75 18.72
C GLY A 166 -20.90 -24.40 18.05
N GLN A 167 -20.03 -23.71 18.79
CA GLN A 167 -18.81 -23.07 18.32
C GLN A 167 -17.67 -24.06 18.01
N GLN A 168 -17.29 -24.20 16.73
CA GLN A 168 -15.98 -24.71 16.32
C GLN A 168 -15.59 -24.13 14.94
N ALA A 169 -14.71 -23.11 14.90
CA ALA A 169 -13.53 -22.98 14.00
C ALA A 169 -12.97 -21.53 13.92
N LYS A 170 -11.93 -21.21 14.70
CA LYS A 170 -11.35 -19.85 14.82
C LYS A 170 -10.89 -19.15 13.52
N LEU A 171 -10.52 -19.87 12.45
CA LEU A 171 -9.92 -19.28 11.24
C LEU A 171 -10.91 -19.22 10.06
N GLN A 172 -11.75 -20.24 9.93
CA GLN A 172 -12.90 -20.21 9.03
C GLN A 172 -13.90 -19.12 9.46
N ASP A 173 -14.04 -18.91 10.77
CA ASP A 173 -14.92 -17.89 11.34
C ASP A 173 -14.56 -16.48 10.87
N ILE A 174 -13.28 -16.09 10.80
CA ILE A 174 -12.89 -14.73 10.33
C ILE A 174 -13.24 -14.54 8.85
N ARG A 175 -12.97 -15.53 8.01
CA ARG A 175 -13.33 -15.48 6.57
C ARG A 175 -14.85 -15.44 6.39
N ASP A 176 -15.58 -16.25 7.15
CA ASP A 176 -17.04 -16.25 7.15
C ASP A 176 -17.59 -14.89 7.61
N GLN A 177 -17.04 -14.32 8.68
CA GLN A 177 -17.40 -13.01 9.22
C GLN A 177 -17.15 -11.90 8.20
N LEU A 178 -16.01 -11.95 7.51
CA LEU A 178 -15.72 -11.06 6.39
C LEU A 178 -16.77 -11.19 5.29
N LEU A 179 -17.11 -12.43 4.92
CA LEU A 179 -18.12 -12.71 3.90
C LEU A 179 -19.51 -12.23 4.33
N ILE A 180 -19.83 -12.27 5.62
CA ILE A 180 -21.08 -11.74 6.18
C ILE A 180 -21.09 -10.24 6.12
N SER A 181 -20.03 -9.55 6.56
CA SER A 181 -19.91 -8.09 6.38
C SER A 181 -20.07 -7.72 4.92
N GLN A 182 -19.43 -8.46 4.01
CA GLN A 182 -19.61 -8.28 2.57
C GLN A 182 -21.05 -8.53 2.11
N LYS A 183 -21.74 -9.57 2.60
CA LYS A 183 -23.16 -9.85 2.26
C LYS A 183 -24.12 -8.80 2.82
N ALA A 184 -23.89 -8.35 4.03
CA ALA A 184 -24.64 -7.27 4.67
C ALA A 184 -24.47 -5.98 3.86
N ILE A 185 -23.23 -5.69 3.46
CA ILE A 185 -22.90 -4.62 2.51
C ILE A 185 -23.61 -4.84 1.17
N ARG A 186 -23.64 -6.07 0.61
CA ARG A 186 -24.33 -6.38 -0.66
C ARG A 186 -25.82 -6.07 -0.63
N GLN A 187 -26.50 -6.24 0.50
CA GLN A 187 -27.92 -5.89 0.59
C GLN A 187 -28.18 -4.39 0.41
N VAL A 188 -27.17 -3.55 0.68
CA VAL A 188 -27.27 -2.09 0.54
C VAL A 188 -26.60 -1.57 -0.72
N ALA A 189 -25.44 -2.11 -1.05
CA ALA A 189 -24.74 -1.87 -2.30
C ALA A 189 -25.51 -2.43 -3.51
N GLY A 190 -26.32 -3.49 -3.38
CA GLY A 190 -27.09 -4.05 -4.48
C GLY A 190 -28.16 -3.09 -5.05
N GLN A 191 -28.60 -2.11 -4.27
CA GLN A 191 -29.55 -1.08 -4.70
C GLN A 191 -28.88 0.24 -5.12
N LEU A 192 -27.60 0.47 -4.77
CA LEU A 192 -26.89 1.75 -4.99
C LEU A 192 -25.57 1.62 -5.78
N HIS A 193 -24.95 0.43 -5.81
CA HIS A 193 -23.59 0.14 -6.30
C HIS A 193 -23.46 -1.29 -6.87
N SER A 194 -24.21 -1.61 -7.92
CA SER A 194 -24.17 -2.92 -8.60
C SER A 194 -22.75 -3.32 -9.05
N GLU A 195 -21.94 -2.34 -9.47
CA GLU A 195 -20.58 -2.58 -9.95
C GLU A 195 -19.60 -2.98 -8.86
N ARG A 196 -19.75 -2.45 -7.62
CA ARG A 196 -18.95 -2.92 -6.48
C ARG A 196 -19.20 -4.38 -6.20
N PHE A 197 -20.45 -4.80 -6.21
CA PHE A 197 -20.79 -6.20 -6.00
C PHE A 197 -20.21 -7.09 -7.10
N ALA A 198 -20.37 -6.68 -8.36
CA ALA A 198 -19.86 -7.45 -9.48
C ALA A 198 -18.32 -7.55 -9.45
N PHE A 199 -17.62 -6.48 -9.06
CA PHE A 199 -16.18 -6.48 -8.83
C PHE A 199 -15.76 -7.46 -7.73
N LEU A 200 -16.41 -7.42 -6.56
CA LEU A 200 -16.12 -8.38 -5.48
C LEU A 200 -16.39 -9.82 -5.89
N ASN A 201 -17.43 -10.04 -6.68
CA ASN A 201 -17.74 -11.36 -7.23
C ASN A 201 -16.67 -11.81 -8.25
N ASP A 202 -16.17 -10.90 -9.07
CA ASP A 202 -15.08 -11.21 -10.00
C ASP A 202 -13.80 -11.60 -9.25
N LEU A 203 -13.43 -10.89 -8.17
CA LEU A 203 -12.30 -11.27 -7.31
C LEU A 203 -12.49 -12.66 -6.68
N GLN A 204 -13.67 -12.91 -6.09
CA GLN A 204 -13.96 -14.19 -5.43
C GLN A 204 -13.92 -15.39 -6.39
N ASN A 205 -14.27 -15.18 -7.66
CA ASN A 205 -14.26 -16.22 -8.69
C ASN A 205 -12.94 -16.24 -9.49
N HIS A 206 -11.91 -15.50 -9.07
CA HIS A 206 -10.63 -15.35 -9.78
C HIS A 206 -10.80 -14.93 -11.25
N SER A 207 -11.85 -14.16 -11.53
CA SER A 207 -12.23 -13.62 -12.83
C SER A 207 -11.44 -12.33 -13.10
N PHE A 208 -10.11 -12.45 -13.05
CA PHE A 208 -9.16 -11.36 -12.93
C PHE A 208 -9.32 -10.26 -13.99
N ILE A 209 -9.47 -10.65 -15.26
CA ILE A 209 -9.63 -9.71 -16.38
C ILE A 209 -10.96 -8.93 -16.29
N ASN A 210 -12.02 -9.56 -15.78
CA ASN A 210 -13.30 -8.89 -15.61
C ASN A 210 -13.25 -7.91 -14.42
N ALA A 211 -12.56 -8.27 -13.34
CA ALA A 211 -12.30 -7.36 -12.22
C ALA A 211 -11.56 -6.10 -12.68
N TRP A 212 -10.47 -6.23 -13.46
CA TRP A 212 -9.76 -5.10 -14.05
C TRP A 212 -10.62 -4.25 -14.97
N ARG A 213 -11.38 -4.89 -15.87
CA ARG A 213 -12.29 -4.18 -16.77
C ARG A 213 -13.37 -3.40 -16.05
N ARG A 214 -13.83 -3.86 -14.88
CA ARG A 214 -14.76 -3.11 -14.02
C ARG A 214 -14.06 -1.99 -13.28
N PHE A 215 -12.91 -2.28 -12.70
CA PHE A 215 -12.11 -1.29 -11.98
C PHE A 215 -11.86 -0.06 -12.85
N LEU A 216 -11.42 -0.25 -14.09
CA LEU A 216 -11.16 0.86 -15.02
C LEU A 216 -12.41 1.60 -15.51
N ARG A 217 -13.59 1.00 -15.40
CA ARG A 217 -14.85 1.62 -15.85
C ARG A 217 -15.62 2.32 -14.74
N HIS A 218 -15.42 1.89 -13.49
CA HIS A 218 -16.30 2.20 -12.37
C HIS A 218 -15.52 2.39 -11.06
N ASP A 219 -14.24 2.78 -11.12
CA ASP A 219 -13.36 2.96 -9.95
C ASP A 219 -14.00 3.87 -8.88
N ASP A 220 -14.62 4.97 -9.29
CA ASP A 220 -15.38 5.91 -8.48
C ASP A 220 -16.50 5.22 -7.67
N GLN A 221 -17.24 4.31 -8.31
CA GLN A 221 -18.29 3.52 -7.68
C GLN A 221 -17.72 2.43 -6.76
N LEU A 222 -16.55 1.88 -7.09
CA LEU A 222 -15.89 0.88 -6.25
C LEU A 222 -15.45 1.46 -4.91
N VAL A 223 -15.03 2.73 -4.87
CA VAL A 223 -14.53 3.41 -3.66
C VAL A 223 -15.55 4.35 -2.99
N ALA A 224 -16.78 4.42 -3.49
CA ALA A 224 -17.87 5.20 -2.92
C ALA A 224 -18.20 4.81 -1.44
N PRO A 225 -18.79 5.71 -0.64
CA PRO A 225 -19.29 5.34 0.68
C PRO A 225 -20.37 4.23 0.57
N LEU A 226 -20.42 3.33 1.57
CA LEU A 226 -21.52 2.37 1.75
C LEU A 226 -22.86 3.07 1.98
N PHE A 227 -22.82 4.13 2.78
CA PHE A 227 -23.95 4.99 3.05
C PHE A 227 -23.45 6.36 3.49
N GLN A 228 -24.33 7.34 3.35
CA GLN A 228 -24.14 8.70 3.84
C GLN A 228 -25.27 9.02 4.80
N GLU A 229 -24.95 9.73 5.87
CA GLU A 229 -25.92 10.19 6.85
C GLU A 229 -25.77 11.69 7.02
N VAL A 230 -26.87 12.42 6.88
CA VAL A 230 -26.93 13.84 7.20
C VAL A 230 -27.29 13.94 8.68
N VAL A 231 -26.37 14.43 9.49
CA VAL A 231 -26.64 14.60 10.92
C VAL A 231 -27.23 16.00 11.15
N GLN A 232 -28.46 16.03 11.66
CA GLN A 232 -29.19 17.24 12.02
C GLN A 232 -29.08 17.45 13.53
N ASP A 233 -28.24 18.40 13.95
CA ASP A 233 -28.11 18.82 15.35
C ASP A 233 -28.73 20.21 15.50
N THR A 234 -29.77 20.28 16.35
CA THR A 234 -30.58 21.50 16.57
C THR A 234 -30.05 22.37 17.71
N SER A 235 -28.90 22.02 18.32
CA SER A 235 -28.32 22.82 19.40
C SER A 235 -27.70 24.13 18.88
N PRO A 236 -27.72 25.24 19.65
CA PRO A 236 -27.12 26.52 19.25
C PRO A 236 -25.61 26.45 19.00
N ARG A 237 -24.90 25.44 19.55
CA ARG A 237 -23.49 25.14 19.25
C ARG A 237 -23.29 24.40 17.93
N ALA A 238 -24.35 23.81 17.38
CA ALA A 238 -24.35 23.02 16.15
C ALA A 238 -25.14 23.65 15.00
N ALA A 239 -25.75 24.81 15.23
CA ALA A 239 -26.52 25.60 14.28
C ALA A 239 -25.72 26.07 13.03
N LEU A 240 -24.49 25.60 12.84
CA LEU A 240 -23.58 26.00 11.77
C LEU A 240 -23.22 24.93 10.74
N LYS A 241 -23.81 23.72 10.73
CA LYS A 241 -23.91 22.86 9.51
C LYS A 241 -24.63 21.54 9.80
N GLU A 242 -25.58 21.19 8.94
CA GLU A 242 -25.82 19.77 8.63
C GLU A 242 -24.48 19.16 8.21
N VAL A 243 -24.01 18.14 8.92
CA VAL A 243 -22.74 17.50 8.59
C VAL A 243 -23.02 16.17 7.92
N THR A 244 -22.83 16.11 6.60
CA THR A 244 -22.85 14.84 5.87
C THR A 244 -21.67 13.98 6.29
N LYS A 245 -21.95 12.81 6.84
CA LYS A 245 -20.96 11.80 7.23
C LYS A 245 -20.95 10.67 6.21
N TYR A 246 -19.77 10.39 5.68
CA TYR A 246 -19.53 9.28 4.76
C TYR A 246 -18.97 8.08 5.50
N TYR A 247 -19.53 6.91 5.21
CA TYR A 247 -19.14 5.64 5.82
C TYR A 247 -18.65 4.68 4.74
N TYR A 248 -17.38 4.30 4.79
CA TYR A 248 -16.76 3.47 3.77
C TYR A 248 -16.73 1.98 4.17
N PRO A 249 -16.45 1.04 3.26
CA PRO A 249 -16.25 -0.34 3.66
C PRO A 249 -15.01 -0.46 4.58
N PRO A 250 -15.12 -1.02 5.80
CA PRO A 250 -13.95 -1.16 6.66
C PRO A 250 -12.88 -2.08 6.03
N ALA A 251 -13.30 -3.07 5.23
CA ALA A 251 -12.41 -3.93 4.45
C ALA A 251 -11.80 -3.31 3.19
N LEU A 252 -12.09 -2.04 2.84
CA LEU A 252 -11.79 -1.49 1.51
C LEU A 252 -10.33 -1.69 1.09
N TYR A 253 -9.38 -1.27 1.94
CA TYR A 253 -7.96 -1.32 1.60
C TYR A 253 -7.39 -2.73 1.57
N ARG A 254 -7.92 -3.66 2.36
CA ARG A 254 -7.59 -5.09 2.26
C ARG A 254 -8.05 -5.69 0.93
N ILE A 255 -9.27 -5.37 0.49
CA ILE A 255 -9.82 -5.86 -0.79
C ILE A 255 -9.01 -5.31 -1.96
N LEU A 256 -8.70 -4.00 -1.95
CA LEU A 256 -7.86 -3.40 -2.97
C LEU A 256 -6.46 -4.02 -2.95
N PHE A 257 -5.86 -4.22 -1.77
CA PHE A 257 -4.56 -4.87 -1.65
C PHE A 257 -4.56 -6.27 -2.28
N GLU A 258 -5.57 -7.10 -1.98
CA GLU A 258 -5.73 -8.43 -2.60
C GLU A 258 -5.82 -8.34 -4.12
N PHE A 259 -6.60 -7.40 -4.67
CA PHE A 259 -6.74 -7.18 -6.10
C PHE A 259 -5.41 -6.81 -6.78
N TYR A 260 -4.64 -5.87 -6.20
CA TYR A 260 -3.34 -5.49 -6.76
C TYR A 260 -2.28 -6.57 -6.54
N LEU A 261 -2.36 -7.34 -5.45
CA LEU A 261 -1.47 -8.47 -5.22
C LEU A 261 -1.71 -9.59 -6.23
N GLU A 262 -2.96 -9.97 -6.51
CA GLU A 262 -3.28 -10.93 -7.57
C GLU A 262 -2.77 -10.44 -8.94
N THR A 263 -2.86 -9.13 -9.20
CA THR A 263 -2.31 -8.51 -10.41
C THR A 263 -0.80 -8.67 -10.49
N PHE A 264 -0.11 -8.33 -9.41
CA PHE A 264 1.34 -8.48 -9.30
C PHE A 264 1.75 -9.93 -9.54
N GLN A 265 1.08 -10.89 -8.90
CA GLN A 265 1.38 -12.31 -9.04
C GLN A 265 1.21 -12.79 -10.49
N TYR A 266 0.12 -12.42 -11.15
CA TYR A 266 -0.12 -12.77 -12.55
C TYR A 266 0.97 -12.20 -13.48
N LEU A 267 1.31 -10.92 -13.31
CA LEU A 267 2.36 -10.28 -14.11
C LEU A 267 3.74 -10.90 -13.80
N ALA A 268 4.04 -11.19 -12.54
CA ALA A 268 5.28 -11.81 -12.10
C ALA A 268 5.45 -13.21 -12.70
N GLU A 269 4.44 -14.06 -12.61
CA GLU A 269 4.47 -15.39 -13.21
C GLU A 269 4.63 -15.32 -14.73
N THR A 270 3.91 -14.41 -15.39
CA THR A 270 4.03 -14.23 -16.84
C THR A 270 5.43 -13.75 -17.23
N TYR A 271 5.98 -12.79 -16.48
CA TYR A 271 7.33 -12.27 -16.65
C TYR A 271 8.37 -13.38 -16.51
N LEU A 272 8.35 -14.10 -15.38
CA LEU A 272 9.32 -15.16 -15.08
C LEU A 272 9.26 -16.31 -16.09
N ASN A 273 8.06 -16.68 -16.56
CA ASN A 273 7.89 -17.78 -17.52
C ASN A 273 8.29 -17.41 -18.95
N ARG A 274 8.30 -16.12 -19.31
CA ARG A 274 8.65 -15.66 -20.66
C ARG A 274 10.09 -15.16 -20.78
N LEU A 275 10.81 -15.10 -19.67
CA LEU A 275 12.16 -14.58 -19.65
C LEU A 275 13.15 -15.63 -20.18
N GLU A 276 13.80 -15.32 -21.31
CA GLU A 276 14.80 -16.20 -21.90
C GLU A 276 16.23 -15.77 -21.48
N PRO A 277 17.11 -16.70 -21.05
CA PRO A 277 18.49 -16.36 -20.69
C PRO A 277 19.27 -15.65 -21.81
N GLY A 278 19.00 -16.00 -23.06
CA GLY A 278 19.62 -15.36 -24.23
C GLY A 278 19.23 -13.89 -24.40
N TRP A 279 18.02 -13.51 -24.01
CA TRP A 279 17.57 -12.11 -24.03
C TRP A 279 18.37 -11.26 -23.04
N ILE A 280 18.60 -11.76 -21.82
CA ILE A 280 19.35 -11.06 -20.77
C ILE A 280 20.81 -10.83 -21.21
N GLN A 281 21.42 -11.84 -21.84
CA GLN A 281 22.79 -11.74 -22.36
C GLN A 281 22.92 -10.72 -23.50
N ALA A 282 21.87 -10.56 -24.31
CA ALA A 282 21.82 -9.60 -25.39
C ALA A 282 21.62 -8.15 -24.92
N LEU A 283 21.23 -7.92 -23.66
CA LEU A 283 21.11 -6.57 -23.10
C LEU A 283 22.45 -5.84 -23.12
N LYS A 284 22.41 -4.55 -23.45
CA LYS A 284 23.52 -3.63 -23.25
C LYS A 284 23.86 -3.55 -21.77
N GLU A 285 25.09 -3.17 -21.46
CA GLU A 285 25.59 -3.11 -20.08
C GLU A 285 24.72 -2.23 -19.16
N THR A 286 24.28 -1.07 -19.64
CA THR A 286 23.37 -0.18 -18.89
C THR A 286 22.03 -0.86 -18.63
N ASP A 287 21.43 -1.45 -19.66
CA ASP A 287 20.11 -2.10 -19.57
C ASP A 287 20.14 -3.33 -18.67
N ARG A 288 21.28 -4.04 -18.64
CA ARG A 288 21.52 -5.15 -17.72
C ARG A 288 21.64 -4.69 -16.28
N LEU A 289 22.28 -3.54 -16.03
CA LEU A 289 22.36 -2.95 -14.69
C LEU A 289 20.97 -2.58 -14.16
N TYR A 290 20.15 -1.93 -15.00
CA TYR A 290 18.75 -1.64 -14.72
C TYR A 290 17.95 -2.91 -14.39
N PHE A 291 18.13 -3.95 -15.21
CA PHE A 291 17.51 -5.25 -15.00
C PHE A 291 17.89 -5.90 -13.67
N ILE A 292 19.16 -5.83 -13.27
CA ILE A 292 19.65 -6.38 -11.99
C ILE A 292 18.97 -5.69 -10.82
N TYR A 293 19.06 -4.36 -10.73
CA TYR A 293 18.50 -3.60 -9.61
C TYR A 293 16.97 -3.70 -9.54
N LEU A 294 16.27 -3.72 -10.69
CA LEU A 294 14.83 -3.92 -10.70
C LEU A 294 14.44 -5.28 -10.12
N ASN A 295 15.11 -6.36 -10.50
CA ASN A 295 14.80 -7.70 -9.99
C ASN A 295 15.18 -7.88 -8.52
N ILE A 296 16.30 -7.29 -8.07
CA ILE A 296 16.63 -7.21 -6.64
C ILE A 296 15.50 -6.50 -5.89
N TYR A 297 15.03 -5.35 -6.40
CA TYR A 297 13.91 -4.64 -5.80
C TYR A 297 12.59 -5.46 -5.82
N LEU A 298 12.26 -6.12 -6.92
CA LEU A 298 11.06 -6.97 -7.04
C LEU A 298 11.10 -8.16 -6.10
N SER A 299 12.27 -8.68 -5.72
CA SER A 299 12.37 -9.75 -4.72
C SER A 299 11.88 -9.32 -3.32
N GLN A 300 11.80 -8.01 -3.04
CA GLN A 300 11.18 -7.47 -1.82
C GLN A 300 9.68 -7.78 -1.74
N SER A 301 9.05 -8.15 -2.87
CA SER A 301 7.68 -8.65 -2.92
C SER A 301 7.44 -9.88 -2.04
N GLY A 302 8.47 -10.60 -1.60
CA GLY A 302 8.35 -11.65 -0.59
C GLY A 302 7.73 -11.20 0.74
N LYS A 303 7.59 -9.89 0.96
CA LYS A 303 6.82 -9.30 2.06
C LYS A 303 5.31 -9.58 1.95
N TYR A 304 4.81 -9.68 0.71
CA TYR A 304 3.38 -9.82 0.39
C TYR A 304 3.05 -11.12 -0.37
N TRP A 305 4.04 -11.70 -1.03
CA TRP A 305 3.95 -12.91 -1.85
C TRP A 305 4.73 -14.07 -1.23
N GLU A 306 4.59 -15.27 -1.81
CA GLU A 306 5.31 -16.46 -1.37
C GLU A 306 6.83 -16.25 -1.54
N ALA A 307 7.57 -16.30 -0.43
CA ALA A 307 9.02 -16.05 -0.41
C ALA A 307 9.79 -16.94 -1.40
N ARG A 308 9.37 -18.20 -1.58
CA ARG A 308 9.95 -19.10 -2.57
C ARG A 308 9.87 -18.54 -3.99
N ARG A 309 8.74 -17.93 -4.36
CA ARG A 309 8.54 -17.38 -5.70
C ARG A 309 9.25 -16.05 -5.88
N ALA A 310 9.29 -15.22 -4.84
CA ALA A 310 10.06 -13.97 -4.85
C ALA A 310 11.57 -14.20 -5.03
N ARG A 311 12.11 -15.35 -4.59
CA ARG A 311 13.51 -15.74 -4.84
C ARG A 311 13.83 -15.92 -6.32
N ASN A 312 12.86 -16.28 -7.16
CA ASN A 312 13.11 -16.46 -8.59
C ASN A 312 13.64 -15.17 -9.26
N PHE A 313 13.25 -13.98 -8.75
CA PHE A 313 13.81 -12.72 -9.23
C PHE A 313 15.32 -12.60 -8.96
N LEU A 314 15.80 -13.16 -7.84
CA LEU A 314 17.22 -13.19 -7.49
C LEU A 314 17.99 -14.22 -8.32
N ASP A 315 17.40 -15.40 -8.51
CA ASP A 315 18.02 -16.51 -9.26
C ASP A 315 18.32 -16.11 -10.72
N ILE A 316 17.46 -15.26 -11.30
CA ILE A 316 17.60 -14.74 -12.65
C ILE A 316 18.77 -13.74 -12.79
N VAL A 317 19.08 -12.96 -11.75
CA VAL A 317 20.13 -11.92 -11.82
C VAL A 317 21.48 -12.39 -11.32
N GLU A 318 21.52 -13.44 -10.51
CA GLU A 318 22.74 -13.96 -9.88
C GLU A 318 23.90 -14.23 -10.87
N PRO A 319 23.67 -14.80 -12.07
CA PRO A 319 24.75 -15.01 -13.05
C PRO A 319 25.33 -13.72 -13.65
N TYR A 320 24.70 -12.58 -13.40
CA TYR A 320 25.00 -11.30 -14.05
C TYR A 320 25.49 -10.22 -13.06
N LEU A 321 25.61 -10.54 -11.78
CA LEU A 321 26.16 -9.61 -10.78
C LEU A 321 27.61 -9.26 -11.13
N LYS A 322 27.98 -8.00 -10.94
CA LYS A 322 29.29 -7.47 -11.33
C LYS A 322 30.13 -6.95 -10.17
N THR A 323 29.49 -6.66 -9.04
CA THR A 323 30.13 -5.96 -7.93
C THR A 323 29.86 -6.69 -6.62
N PRO A 324 30.82 -6.69 -5.67
CA PRO A 324 30.59 -7.14 -4.31
C PRO A 324 29.36 -6.51 -3.66
N PHE A 325 29.05 -5.24 -3.95
CA PHE A 325 27.83 -4.60 -3.43
C PHE A 325 26.56 -5.31 -3.91
N GLN A 326 26.44 -5.59 -5.21
CA GLN A 326 25.31 -6.33 -5.78
C GLN A 326 25.20 -7.74 -5.19
N GLU A 327 26.33 -8.44 -5.04
CA GLU A 327 26.40 -9.75 -4.39
C GLU A 327 25.88 -9.72 -2.95
N ARG A 328 26.27 -8.71 -2.17
CA ARG A 328 25.80 -8.53 -0.79
C ARG A 328 24.32 -8.19 -0.71
N LEU A 329 23.79 -7.36 -1.62
CA LEU A 329 22.35 -7.12 -1.70
C LEU A 329 21.57 -8.41 -1.97
N VAL A 330 22.02 -9.23 -2.93
CA VAL A 330 21.40 -10.53 -3.22
C VAL A 330 21.49 -11.48 -2.02
N ALA A 331 22.64 -11.53 -1.34
CA ALA A 331 22.84 -12.36 -0.14
C ALA A 331 21.90 -11.95 1.01
N ILE A 332 21.78 -10.64 1.29
CA ILE A 332 20.85 -10.08 2.27
C ILE A 332 19.41 -10.54 1.95
N HIS A 333 18.96 -10.33 0.72
CA HIS A 333 17.60 -10.70 0.32
C HIS A 333 17.37 -12.22 0.38
N ARG A 334 18.36 -13.03 -0.01
CA ARG A 334 18.25 -14.50 0.06
C ARG A 334 18.16 -15.02 1.48
N SER A 335 18.98 -14.49 2.38
CA SER A 335 18.90 -14.84 3.81
C SER A 335 17.50 -14.53 4.35
N TRP A 336 17.00 -13.32 4.06
CA TRP A 336 15.66 -12.89 4.45
C TRP A 336 14.54 -13.79 3.90
N LEU A 337 14.53 -14.04 2.58
CA LEU A 337 13.51 -14.87 1.92
C LEU A 337 13.57 -16.34 2.35
N SER A 338 14.73 -16.80 2.83
CA SER A 338 14.92 -18.16 3.35
C SER A 338 14.65 -18.27 4.84
N GLN A 339 14.18 -17.18 5.48
CA GLN A 339 13.94 -17.10 6.94
C GLN A 339 15.21 -17.42 7.78
N GLN A 340 16.38 -17.17 7.21
CA GLN A 340 17.65 -17.20 7.92
C GLN A 340 17.87 -15.83 8.59
N ASP A 341 18.76 -15.79 9.59
CA ASP A 341 19.13 -14.53 10.23
C ASP A 341 19.93 -13.69 9.24
N VAL A 342 19.37 -12.55 8.85
CA VAL A 342 20.01 -11.64 7.89
C VAL A 342 21.27 -11.00 8.49
N SER A 343 21.41 -10.97 9.82
CA SER A 343 22.60 -10.43 10.48
C SER A 343 23.86 -11.25 10.25
N ASP A 344 23.72 -12.52 9.85
CA ASP A 344 24.83 -13.41 9.50
C ASP A 344 25.49 -13.08 8.15
N VAL A 345 24.88 -12.20 7.34
CA VAL A 345 25.48 -11.76 6.08
C VAL A 345 26.64 -10.82 6.39
N ASP A 346 27.85 -11.30 6.11
CA ASP A 346 29.10 -10.55 6.25
C ASP A 346 29.14 -9.39 5.24
N LEU A 347 29.47 -8.20 5.74
CA LEU A 347 29.58 -6.97 4.97
C LEU A 347 30.96 -6.34 5.09
N GLU A 348 31.90 -6.92 5.86
CA GLU A 348 33.19 -6.28 6.14
C GLU A 348 34.03 -6.11 4.87
N ASP A 349 33.87 -6.98 3.87
CA ASP A 349 34.54 -6.83 2.58
C ASP A 349 34.15 -5.54 1.82
N LEU A 350 32.95 -5.00 2.08
CA LEU A 350 32.52 -3.71 1.53
C LEU A 350 33.22 -2.51 2.20
N LYS A 351 33.70 -2.67 3.44
CA LYS A 351 34.31 -1.58 4.22
C LYS A 351 35.65 -1.15 3.64
N ASP A 352 36.40 -2.11 3.12
CA ASP A 352 37.76 -1.90 2.60
C ASP A 352 37.78 -1.76 1.07
N SER A 353 36.78 -2.31 0.37
CA SER A 353 36.77 -2.40 -1.10
C SER A 353 35.90 -1.34 -1.79
N TYR A 354 35.04 -0.63 -1.06
CA TYR A 354 34.09 0.34 -1.60
C TYR A 354 34.10 1.65 -0.82
N PRO A 355 33.61 2.77 -1.40
CA PRO A 355 33.31 3.96 -0.64
C PRO A 355 32.45 3.61 0.58
N THR A 356 32.81 4.15 1.75
CA THR A 356 32.22 3.85 3.06
C THR A 356 30.68 3.87 3.06
N PHE A 357 30.08 4.71 2.23
CA PHE A 357 28.64 4.78 2.01
C PHE A 357 27.98 3.44 1.67
N TYR A 358 28.57 2.62 0.79
CA TYR A 358 27.98 1.36 0.34
C TYR A 358 27.83 0.34 1.47
N TYR A 359 28.81 0.29 2.37
CA TYR A 359 28.75 -0.52 3.58
C TYR A 359 27.56 -0.12 4.47
N TYR A 360 27.41 1.18 4.75
CA TYR A 360 26.31 1.66 5.59
C TYR A 360 24.95 1.55 4.93
N LEU A 361 24.87 1.68 3.60
CA LEU A 361 23.66 1.43 2.84
C LEU A 361 23.24 -0.04 2.90
N ALA A 362 24.19 -0.97 2.70
CA ALA A 362 23.94 -2.40 2.87
C ALA A 362 23.50 -2.73 4.32
N ARG A 363 24.12 -2.10 5.33
CA ARG A 363 23.68 -2.23 6.74
C ARG A 363 22.26 -1.72 6.96
N ALA A 364 21.87 -0.59 6.37
CA ALA A 364 20.50 -0.06 6.47
C ALA A 364 19.49 -1.04 5.86
N ILE A 365 19.77 -1.57 4.67
CA ILE A 365 18.92 -2.56 3.97
C ILE A 365 18.83 -3.87 4.77
N ARG A 366 19.97 -4.39 5.25
CA ARG A 366 20.03 -5.58 6.11
C ARG A 366 19.18 -5.42 7.36
N THR A 367 19.29 -4.27 8.02
CA THR A 367 18.54 -3.99 9.25
C THR A 367 17.06 -3.81 8.99
N TYR A 368 16.68 -3.27 7.82
CA TYR A 368 15.29 -3.25 7.37
C TYR A 368 14.70 -4.66 7.28
N PHE A 369 15.35 -5.60 6.59
CA PHE A 369 14.85 -6.97 6.53
C PHE A 369 14.87 -7.69 7.89
N GLN A 370 15.89 -7.44 8.72
CA GLN A 370 15.91 -7.94 10.09
C GLN A 370 14.71 -7.42 10.88
N SER A 371 14.34 -6.14 10.72
CA SER A 371 13.17 -5.56 11.41
C SER A 371 11.84 -6.19 11.00
N LEU A 372 11.74 -6.72 9.77
CA LEU A 372 10.56 -7.43 9.29
C LEU A 372 10.44 -8.84 9.89
N GLN A 373 11.56 -9.52 10.16
CA GLN A 373 11.57 -10.87 10.74
C GLN A 373 11.56 -10.84 12.28
N PHE A 374 12.45 -10.03 12.85
CA PHE A 374 12.79 -10.01 14.27
C PHE A 374 12.88 -8.56 14.79
N PRO A 375 11.76 -7.81 14.85
CA PRO A 375 11.79 -6.39 15.24
C PRO A 375 12.39 -6.15 16.64
N ARG A 376 12.31 -7.13 17.54
CA ARG A 376 12.82 -6.99 18.92
C ARG A 376 14.34 -7.08 19.04
N THR A 377 15.04 -7.56 18.01
CA THR A 377 16.51 -7.74 18.04
C THR A 377 17.26 -6.57 17.42
N VAL A 378 16.54 -5.56 16.91
CA VAL A 378 17.17 -4.39 16.28
C VAL A 378 17.75 -3.45 17.34
N ASP A 379 19.05 -3.20 17.25
CA ASP A 379 19.77 -2.29 18.14
C ASP A 379 19.62 -0.83 17.69
N LEU A 380 18.95 -0.02 18.51
CA LEU A 380 18.72 1.40 18.23
C LEU A 380 20.02 2.23 18.19
N SER A 381 21.04 1.85 18.97
CA SER A 381 22.31 2.58 18.99
C SER A 381 23.08 2.39 17.67
N ALA A 382 23.07 1.16 17.15
CA ALA A 382 23.62 0.84 15.84
C ALA A 382 22.88 1.58 14.70
N LEU A 383 21.57 1.80 14.81
CA LEU A 383 20.82 2.57 13.81
C LEU A 383 21.27 4.04 13.74
N GLN A 384 21.56 4.67 14.89
CA GLN A 384 22.03 6.05 14.95
C GLN A 384 23.43 6.21 14.34
N GLU A 385 24.30 5.21 14.54
CA GLU A 385 25.60 5.15 13.88
C GLU A 385 25.45 5.10 12.36
N VAL A 386 24.57 4.22 11.85
CA VAL A 386 24.29 4.08 10.42
C VAL A 386 23.69 5.38 9.86
N GLU A 387 22.74 6.00 10.55
CA GLU A 387 22.13 7.28 10.16
C GLU A 387 23.19 8.38 9.98
N LYS A 388 24.03 8.57 11.00
CA LYS A 388 25.12 9.56 10.97
C LYS A 388 26.07 9.29 9.81
N ALA A 389 26.49 8.03 9.63
CA ALA A 389 27.42 7.68 8.57
C ALA A 389 26.81 7.87 7.18
N LEU A 390 25.54 7.57 6.97
CA LEU A 390 24.84 7.85 5.70
C LEU A 390 24.82 9.34 5.39
N ILE A 391 24.57 10.20 6.40
CA ILE A 391 24.59 11.66 6.22
C ILE A 391 25.99 12.17 5.86
N GLU A 392 27.03 11.66 6.51
CA GLU A 392 28.41 12.13 6.36
C GLU A 392 29.10 11.59 5.10
N THR A 393 28.74 10.39 4.64
CA THR A 393 29.49 9.68 3.59
C THR A 393 28.76 9.59 2.25
N ALA A 394 27.47 9.91 2.20
CA ALA A 394 26.71 9.80 0.96
C ALA A 394 27.27 10.70 -0.13
N PRO A 395 27.50 10.16 -1.34
CA PRO A 395 28.14 10.91 -2.41
C PRO A 395 27.21 11.94 -3.07
N VAL A 396 25.90 11.69 -3.02
CA VAL A 396 24.85 12.54 -3.57
C VAL A 396 23.61 12.49 -2.67
N LEU A 397 22.78 13.53 -2.77
CA LEU A 397 21.62 13.76 -1.91
C LEU A 397 20.59 12.62 -2.03
N GLU A 398 20.37 12.14 -3.25
CA GLU A 398 19.39 11.11 -3.58
C GLU A 398 19.74 9.79 -2.89
N TYR A 399 21.02 9.40 -2.92
CA TYR A 399 21.51 8.18 -2.30
C TYR A 399 21.43 8.25 -0.77
N ARG A 400 21.77 9.42 -0.20
CA ARG A 400 21.57 9.68 1.23
C ARG A 400 20.11 9.46 1.61
N ASN A 401 19.20 10.10 0.88
CA ASN A 401 17.77 10.07 1.17
C ASN A 401 17.21 8.65 1.04
N TRP A 402 17.72 7.83 0.12
CA TRP A 402 17.35 6.43 0.00
C TRP A 402 17.82 5.58 1.19
N GLY A 403 19.07 5.76 1.63
CA GLY A 403 19.57 5.11 2.84
C GLY A 403 18.77 5.49 4.08
N LEU A 404 18.48 6.79 4.24
CA LEU A 404 17.63 7.29 5.33
C LEU A 404 16.20 6.77 5.22
N ALA A 405 15.64 6.60 4.02
CA ALA A 405 14.33 6.01 3.84
C ALA A 405 14.25 4.58 4.41
N TYR A 406 15.26 3.73 4.17
CA TYR A 406 15.32 2.40 4.80
C TYR A 406 15.36 2.46 6.32
N LEU A 407 16.13 3.39 6.91
CA LEU A 407 16.11 3.59 8.37
C LEU A 407 14.75 4.09 8.87
N GLY A 408 14.10 4.98 8.12
CA GLY A 408 12.75 5.44 8.40
C GLY A 408 11.75 4.28 8.42
N LEU A 409 11.86 3.35 7.47
CA LEU A 409 11.06 2.13 7.44
C LEU A 409 11.35 1.19 8.61
N VAL A 410 12.61 1.07 9.05
CA VAL A 410 12.96 0.35 10.29
C VAL A 410 12.25 0.99 11.48
N TYR A 411 12.40 2.31 11.66
CA TYR A 411 11.76 3.02 12.77
C TYR A 411 10.24 2.94 12.74
N TYR A 412 9.63 2.89 11.55
CA TYR A 412 8.22 2.62 11.38
C TYR A 412 7.84 1.24 11.95
N GLN A 413 8.57 0.17 11.60
CA GLN A 413 8.32 -1.18 12.14
C GLN A 413 8.47 -1.23 13.67
N LEU A 414 9.39 -0.43 14.22
CA LEU A 414 9.65 -0.35 15.66
C LEU A 414 8.67 0.58 16.42
N GLY A 415 7.74 1.24 15.73
CA GLY A 415 6.82 2.23 16.33
C GLY A 415 7.54 3.48 16.88
N LYS A 416 8.71 3.82 16.34
CA LYS A 416 9.51 5.00 16.74
C LYS A 416 9.17 6.19 15.84
N TRP A 417 7.94 6.69 15.96
CA TRP A 417 7.33 7.66 15.02
C TRP A 417 8.14 8.93 14.79
N LYS A 418 8.73 9.52 15.84
CA LYS A 418 9.57 10.73 15.69
C LYS A 418 10.82 10.49 14.85
N LEU A 419 11.50 9.36 15.08
CA LEU A 419 12.70 8.98 14.32
C LEU A 419 12.34 8.57 12.89
N CYS A 420 11.21 7.87 12.72
CA CYS A 420 10.62 7.56 11.42
C CYS A 420 10.40 8.85 10.61
N LEU A 421 9.72 9.85 11.17
CA LEU A 421 9.51 11.14 10.51
C LEU A 421 10.84 11.84 10.17
N ALA A 422 11.81 11.87 11.09
CA ALA A 422 13.11 12.49 10.85
C ALA A 422 13.88 11.86 9.68
N ASN A 423 13.75 10.55 9.49
CA ASN A 423 14.48 9.80 8.46
C ASN A 423 13.73 9.69 7.12
N LEU A 424 12.39 9.74 7.12
CA LEU A 424 11.60 9.76 5.89
C LEU A 424 11.48 11.16 5.28
N ARG A 425 11.48 12.23 6.09
CA ARG A 425 11.34 13.62 5.61
C ARG A 425 12.38 14.04 4.58
N PRO A 426 13.68 13.71 4.69
CA PRO A 426 14.65 14.10 3.67
C PRO A 426 14.33 13.58 2.27
N ALA A 427 13.66 12.44 2.16
CA ALA A 427 13.15 11.91 0.89
C ALA A 427 11.89 12.65 0.37
N PHE A 428 11.32 13.53 1.18
CA PHE A 428 10.13 14.34 0.91
C PHE A 428 10.42 15.85 0.83
N ASP A 429 11.53 16.34 1.41
CA ASP A 429 11.81 17.77 1.59
C ASP A 429 12.27 18.45 0.29
N TRP A 430 11.31 18.66 -0.61
CA TRP A 430 11.30 19.63 -1.69
C TRP A 430 10.14 20.57 -1.37
N GLY A 431 10.44 21.78 -0.90
CA GLY A 431 9.48 22.66 -0.23
C GLY A 431 8.16 22.80 -0.98
N TYR A 432 7.10 22.17 -0.46
CA TYR A 432 5.68 22.25 -0.85
C TYR A 432 5.28 22.12 -2.34
N ASP A 433 6.22 22.16 -3.28
CA ASP A 433 6.08 21.69 -4.65
C ASP A 433 6.67 20.29 -4.69
N ALA A 434 5.80 19.29 -4.49
CA ALA A 434 6.16 17.88 -4.40
C ALA A 434 5.84 17.07 -5.69
N PRO A 435 6.11 17.53 -6.93
CA PRO A 435 5.82 16.77 -8.14
C PRO A 435 6.69 15.51 -8.32
N ASP A 436 7.74 15.33 -7.51
CA ASP A 436 8.68 14.21 -7.63
C ASP A 436 8.76 13.31 -6.39
N ALA A 437 7.93 13.57 -5.36
CA ALA A 437 7.95 12.77 -4.13
C ALA A 437 7.42 11.35 -4.35
N ASP A 438 8.10 10.38 -3.74
CA ASP A 438 7.72 8.97 -3.80
C ASP A 438 6.39 8.72 -3.05
N PRO A 439 5.32 8.25 -3.75
CA PRO A 439 4.02 7.94 -3.15
C PRO A 439 4.04 6.96 -1.98
N VAL A 440 4.95 5.99 -1.98
CA VAL A 440 5.07 5.01 -0.88
C VAL A 440 5.62 5.70 0.35
N ILE A 441 6.69 6.50 0.20
CA ILE A 441 7.26 7.27 1.30
C ILE A 441 6.24 8.28 1.84
N MET A 442 5.48 8.94 0.96
CA MET A 442 4.38 9.83 1.35
C MET A 442 3.33 9.10 2.19
N MET A 443 2.93 7.89 1.80
CA MET A 443 1.95 7.10 2.56
C MET A 443 2.50 6.71 3.96
N TYR A 444 3.76 6.31 4.06
CA TYR A 444 4.43 6.05 5.34
C TYR A 444 4.54 7.31 6.21
N LEU A 445 4.89 8.46 5.62
CA LEU A 445 4.92 9.75 6.30
C LEU A 445 3.55 10.12 6.83
N SER A 446 2.50 9.99 6.03
CA SER A 446 1.13 10.29 6.44
C SER A 446 0.70 9.47 7.66
N HIS A 447 1.03 8.18 7.66
CA HIS A 447 0.76 7.33 8.80
C HIS A 447 1.63 7.68 10.01
N ALA A 448 2.93 7.95 9.84
CA ALA A 448 3.80 8.35 10.94
C ALA A 448 3.36 9.68 11.57
N TYR A 449 2.89 10.65 10.76
CA TYR A 449 2.28 11.90 11.23
C TYR A 449 1.00 11.65 12.02
N TYR A 450 0.15 10.73 11.55
CA TYR A 450 -1.05 10.35 12.30
C TYR A 450 -0.71 9.79 13.68
N MET A 451 0.35 8.98 13.77
CA MET A 451 0.78 8.38 15.02
C MET A 451 1.52 9.37 15.96
N ASP A 452 2.11 10.44 15.42
CA ASP A 452 2.63 11.57 16.21
C ASP A 452 1.55 12.64 16.40
N ARG A 453 0.84 12.57 17.53
CA ARG A 453 -0.31 13.44 17.86
C ARG A 453 -0.06 14.95 17.71
N LEU A 454 1.18 15.40 17.83
CA LEU A 454 1.52 16.83 17.69
C LEU A 454 1.57 17.31 16.23
N GLN A 455 1.53 16.37 15.27
CA GLN A 455 1.79 16.65 13.87
C GLN A 455 0.77 15.99 12.94
N MET A 456 -0.40 15.60 13.45
CA MET A 456 -1.44 14.89 12.68
C MET A 456 -1.89 15.70 11.45
N ASP A 457 -1.93 17.03 11.51
CA ASP A 457 -2.28 17.85 10.35
C ASP A 457 -1.36 17.61 9.14
N GLY A 458 -0.08 17.32 9.37
CA GLY A 458 0.88 17.03 8.31
C GLY A 458 0.49 15.78 7.51
N GLY A 459 -0.05 14.76 8.19
CA GLY A 459 -0.49 13.52 7.53
C GLY A 459 -1.73 13.72 6.67
N LYS A 460 -2.65 14.60 7.10
CA LYS A 460 -3.82 15.00 6.32
C LYS A 460 -3.41 15.71 5.03
N SER A 461 -2.52 16.70 5.09
CA SER A 461 -2.08 17.45 3.91
C SER A 461 -1.42 16.56 2.86
N ILE A 462 -0.64 15.56 3.28
CA ILE A 462 -0.08 14.55 2.37
C ILE A 462 -1.19 13.77 1.66
N LEU A 463 -2.22 13.30 2.38
CA LEU A 463 -3.33 12.57 1.76
C LEU A 463 -4.14 13.46 0.81
N GLU A 464 -4.37 14.72 1.16
CA GLU A 464 -5.07 15.66 0.28
C GLU A 464 -4.36 15.78 -1.07
N TYR A 465 -3.03 15.84 -1.06
CA TYR A 465 -2.22 15.87 -2.26
C TYR A 465 -2.23 14.54 -3.03
N MET A 466 -2.12 13.41 -2.33
CA MET A 466 -2.11 12.08 -2.98
C MET A 466 -3.44 11.69 -3.61
N VAL A 467 -4.57 12.20 -3.12
CA VAL A 467 -5.92 11.87 -3.64
C VAL A 467 -6.08 12.25 -5.11
N ASP A 468 -5.37 13.27 -5.58
CA ASP A 468 -5.43 13.70 -6.97
C ASP A 468 -4.84 12.65 -7.94
N TRP A 469 -3.89 11.82 -7.48
CA TRP A 469 -3.32 10.73 -8.27
C TRP A 469 -3.94 9.38 -7.94
N TYR A 470 -4.38 9.22 -6.70
CA TYR A 470 -4.92 7.97 -6.16
C TYR A 470 -6.30 8.21 -5.55
N PRO A 471 -7.36 8.28 -6.37
CA PRO A 471 -8.72 8.56 -5.90
C PRO A 471 -9.23 7.58 -4.83
N PHE A 472 -8.70 6.35 -4.79
CA PHE A 472 -9.01 5.37 -3.76
C PHE A 472 -8.52 5.75 -2.34
N LEU A 473 -7.70 6.80 -2.20
CA LEU A 473 -7.32 7.38 -0.90
C LEU A 473 -8.34 8.39 -0.36
N LYS A 474 -9.35 8.77 -1.15
CA LYS A 474 -10.43 9.69 -0.74
C LYS A 474 -11.13 9.23 0.56
N PRO A 475 -11.44 7.93 0.77
CA PRO A 475 -11.96 7.42 2.03
C PRO A 475 -11.07 7.73 3.24
N LEU A 476 -9.77 7.44 3.16
CA LEU A 476 -8.80 7.77 4.22
C LEU A 476 -8.81 9.26 4.55
N ARG A 477 -8.77 10.12 3.54
CA ARG A 477 -8.84 11.58 3.73
C ARG A 477 -10.10 11.98 4.53
N HIS A 478 -11.26 11.41 4.20
CA HIS A 478 -12.50 11.71 4.92
C HIS A 478 -12.47 11.21 6.37
N GLU A 479 -11.94 10.01 6.61
CA GLU A 479 -11.78 9.44 7.95
C GLU A 479 -10.80 10.26 8.80
N TYR A 480 -9.69 10.70 8.20
CA TYR A 480 -8.70 11.54 8.84
C TYR A 480 -9.29 12.86 9.31
N VAL A 481 -10.03 13.55 8.43
CA VAL A 481 -10.74 14.80 8.79
C VAL A 481 -11.71 14.55 9.94
N ARG A 482 -12.42 13.42 9.96
CA ARG A 482 -13.32 13.06 11.05
C ARG A 482 -12.55 12.86 12.37
N VAL A 483 -11.42 12.16 12.36
CA VAL A 483 -10.61 11.98 13.59
C VAL A 483 -10.14 13.33 14.13
N LEU A 484 -9.60 14.19 13.27
CA LEU A 484 -9.13 15.52 13.66
C LEU A 484 -10.23 16.37 14.28
N THR A 485 -11.48 16.26 13.81
CA THR A 485 -12.60 16.98 14.43
C THR A 485 -12.84 16.59 15.90
N PHE A 486 -12.51 15.35 16.31
CA PHE A 486 -12.59 14.95 17.72
C PHE A 486 -11.36 15.37 18.51
N VAL A 487 -10.17 15.29 17.91
CA VAL A 487 -8.92 15.66 18.57
C VAL A 487 -8.90 17.16 18.90
N TYR A 488 -9.33 18.02 17.98
CA TYR A 488 -9.36 19.48 18.18
C TYR A 488 -10.61 20.01 18.88
N ALA A 489 -11.62 19.17 19.10
CA ALA A 489 -12.79 19.55 19.91
C ALA A 489 -12.55 19.39 21.42
N LYS A 490 -11.48 18.69 21.81
CA LYS A 490 -10.98 18.66 23.19
C LYS A 490 -10.11 19.88 23.46
#